data_AF-A0A0F9NFI7-F1
#
_entry.id   AF-A0A0F9NFI7-F1
#
_cell.length_a   1.000
_cell.length_b   1.000
_cell.length_c   1.000
_cell.angle_alpha   90.00
_cell.angle_beta   90.00
_cell.angle_gamma   90.00
#
_symmetry.space_group_name_H-M   'P 1'
#
loop_
_entity.id
_entity.type
_entity.pdbx_description
1 polymer ?
#
loop_
_entity_poly.entity_id
_entity_poly.type
_entity_poly.pdbx_seq_one_letter_code
_entity_poly.pdbx_strand_id
1 'polypeptide(L)' 'MIRYQRSELPSNHRKRVTMYERFTDRARKVLQLANQEARRLNHEYLGTEHVLLGLIKE' A
#
# COMPACT_ATOMS: atom_id res chain seq x y z
N MET A 1 23.83 40.97 22.22
CA MET A 1 23.99 39.95 21.17
C MET A 1 23.76 38.58 21.78
N ILE A 2 22.56 38.00 21.65
CA ILE A 2 22.31 36.59 22.00
C ILE A 2 21.57 36.00 20.79
N ARG A 3 22.28 35.19 20.00
CA ARG A 3 21.70 34.47 18.87
C ARG A 3 20.86 33.33 19.43
N TYR A 4 19.53 33.43 19.32
CA TYR A 4 18.66 32.27 19.47
C TYR A 4 18.86 31.35 18.26
N GLN A 5 19.54 30.23 18.48
CA GLN A 5 19.55 29.12 17.53
C GLN A 5 18.13 28.57 17.45
N ARG A 6 17.52 28.81 16.29
CA ARG A 6 16.20 28.35 15.90
C ARG A 6 16.27 26.82 15.84
N SER A 7 15.80 26.16 16.90
CA SER A 7 15.70 24.71 16.96
C SER A 7 14.87 24.21 15.79
N GLU A 8 15.50 23.41 14.95
CA GLU A 8 14.85 22.72 13.84
C GLU A 8 13.72 21.86 14.43
N LEU A 9 12.48 22.19 14.07
CA LEU A 9 11.32 21.39 14.45
C LEU A 9 11.47 20.00 13.81
N PRO A 10 11.34 18.90 14.58
CA PRO A 10 11.47 17.56 14.02
C PRO A 10 10.43 17.38 12.92
N SER A 11 10.92 17.14 11.71
CA SER A 11 10.11 16.91 10.52
C SER A 11 9.23 15.70 10.79
N ASN A 12 7.93 15.94 11.01
CA ASN A 12 6.94 14.90 11.25
C ASN A 12 6.84 14.01 9.99
N HIS A 13 7.68 12.97 9.96
CA HIS A 13 7.60 11.88 9.01
C HIS A 13 6.34 11.09 9.37
N ARG A 14 5.16 11.61 9.00
CA ARG A 14 3.96 10.80 8.88
C ARG A 14 4.33 9.68 7.93
N LYS A 15 4.75 8.54 8.48
CA LYS A 15 4.85 7.29 7.75
C LYS A 15 3.53 7.19 7.01
N ARG A 16 3.58 7.33 5.68
CA ARG A 16 2.45 7.02 4.82
C ARG A 16 2.25 5.54 5.07
N VAL A 17 1.38 5.20 6.02
CA VAL A 17 0.99 3.83 6.28
C VAL A 17 0.53 3.30 4.94
N THR A 18 1.36 2.49 4.31
CA THR A 18 0.99 1.89 3.04
C THR A 18 -0.20 1.00 3.36
N MET A 19 -1.22 1.00 2.50
CA MET A 19 -2.49 0.28 2.72
C MET A 19 -2.30 -1.20 3.08
N TYR A 20 -1.10 -1.73 2.79
CA TYR A 20 -0.73 -3.12 2.94
C TYR A 20 0.07 -3.47 4.21
N GLU A 21 0.46 -2.50 5.04
CA GLU A 21 1.27 -2.76 6.26
C GLU A 21 0.57 -3.64 7.30
N ARG A 22 -0.76 -3.70 7.26
CA ARG A 22 -1.58 -4.52 8.17
C ARG A 22 -1.81 -5.95 7.69
N PHE A 23 -1.33 -6.30 6.50
CA PHE A 23 -1.51 -7.63 5.91
C PHE A 23 -0.27 -8.50 6.05
N THR A 24 -0.49 -9.81 6.20
CA THR A 24 0.56 -10.82 6.09
C THR A 24 1.22 -10.76 4.70
N ASP A 25 2.46 -11.25 4.57
CA ASP A 25 3.14 -11.32 3.27
C ASP A 25 2.29 -12.05 2.22
N ARG A 26 1.63 -13.13 2.65
CA ARG A 26 0.67 -13.90 1.87
C ARG A 26 -0.47 -13.01 1.35
N ALA A 27 -1.21 -12.37 2.24
CA ALA A 27 -2.30 -11.48 1.84
C ALA A 27 -1.84 -10.31 0.94
N ARG A 28 -0.61 -9.80 1.11
CA ARG A 28 -0.03 -8.81 0.19
C ARG A 28 0.20 -9.38 -1.21
N LYS A 29 0.70 -10.60 -1.33
CA LYS A 29 0.90 -11.30 -2.61
C LYS A 29 -0.45 -11.51 -3.33
N VAL A 30 -1.47 -11.99 -2.62
CA VAL A 30 -2.84 -12.14 -3.16
C VAL A 30 -3.35 -10.83 -3.75
N LEU A 31 -3.23 -9.71 -3.02
CA LEU A 31 -3.74 -8.41 -3.47
C LEU A 31 -2.94 -7.88 -4.67
N GLN A 32 -1.64 -8.17 -4.77
CA GLN A 32 -0.84 -7.86 -5.96
C GLN A 32 -1.32 -8.67 -7.18
N LEU A 33 -1.53 -9.97 -7.02
CA LEU A 33 -2.05 -10.85 -8.07
C LEU A 33 -3.45 -10.41 -8.52
N ALA A 34 -4.32 -10.08 -7.57
CA ALA A 34 -5.65 -9.55 -7.87
C ALA A 34 -5.61 -8.26 -8.69
N ASN A 35 -4.72 -7.32 -8.34
CA ASN A 35 -4.53 -6.09 -9.12
C ASN A 35 -4.01 -6.36 -10.54
N GLN A 36 -3.15 -7.37 -10.71
CA GLN A 36 -2.69 -7.79 -12.04
C GLN A 36 -3.85 -8.35 -12.87
N GLU A 37 -4.74 -9.14 -12.29
CA GLU A 37 -5.93 -9.66 -12.98
C GLU A 37 -6.89 -8.55 -13.39
N ALA A 38 -7.18 -7.59 -12.52
CA ALA A 38 -8.02 -6.44 -12.86
C ALA A 38 -7.44 -5.65 -14.06
N ARG A 39 -6.12 -5.40 -14.05
CA ARG A 39 -5.43 -4.74 -15.17
C ARG A 39 -5.46 -5.57 -16.45
N ARG A 40 -5.25 -6.89 -16.35
CA ARG A 40 -5.28 -7.80 -17.51
C ARG A 40 -6.66 -7.83 -18.18
N LEU A 41 -7.72 -7.67 -17.40
CA LEU A 41 -9.10 -7.62 -17.87
C LEU A 41 -9.59 -6.20 -18.22
N ASN A 42 -8.72 -5.18 -18.09
CA ASN A 42 -9.06 -3.76 -18.26
C ASN A 42 -10.21 -3.28 -17.36
N HIS A 43 -10.32 -3.84 -16.15
CA HIS A 43 -11.27 -3.38 -15.14
C HIS A 43 -10.66 -2.22 -14.33
N GLU A 44 -11.39 -1.12 -14.24
CA GLU A 44 -10.96 0.08 -13.52
C GLU A 44 -11.02 -0.07 -11.99
N TYR A 45 -11.72 -1.11 -11.50
CA TYR A 45 -11.89 -1.39 -10.08
C TYR A 45 -11.46 -2.81 -9.70
N LEU A 46 -11.02 -2.97 -8.46
CA LEU A 46 -10.67 -4.26 -7.89
C LEU A 46 -11.92 -4.94 -7.30
N GLY A 47 -12.66 -5.65 -8.14
CA GLY A 47 -13.77 -6.52 -7.70
C GLY A 47 -13.33 -7.77 -6.90
N THR A 48 -14.29 -8.42 -6.24
CA THR A 48 -14.05 -9.64 -5.44
C THR A 48 -13.63 -10.82 -6.32
N GLU A 49 -14.05 -10.83 -7.58
CA GLU A 49 -13.63 -11.78 -8.60
C GLU A 49 -12.10 -11.76 -8.82
N HIS A 50 -11.48 -10.59 -8.79
CA HIS A 50 -10.03 -10.48 -8.93
C HIS A 50 -9.31 -10.97 -7.68
N VAL A 51 -9.87 -10.72 -6.50
CA VAL A 51 -9.33 -11.24 -5.23
C VAL A 51 -9.40 -12.77 -5.23
N LEU A 52 -10.51 -13.35 -5.68
CA LEU A 52 -10.66 -14.79 -5.84
C LEU A 52 -9.61 -15.36 -6.81
N LEU A 53 -9.42 -14.74 -7.98
CA LEU A 53 -8.38 -15.14 -8.93
C LEU A 53 -6.98 -15.00 -8.32
N GLY A 54 -6.72 -13.95 -7.53
CA GLY A 54 -5.47 -13.76 -6.81
C GLY A 54 -5.20 -14.84 -5.77
N LEU A 55 -6.24 -15.31 -5.06
CA LEU A 55 -6.15 -16.41 -4.10
C LEU A 55 -5.85 -17.75 -4.77
N ILE A 56 -6.46 -18.02 -5.94
CA ILE A 56 -6.23 -19.25 -6.71
C ILE A 56 -4.81 -19.31 -7.29
N LYS A 57 -4.22 -18.15 -7.61
CA LYS A 57 -2.89 -18.03 -8.24
C LYS A 57 -1.73 -17.94 -7.25
N GLU A 58 -2.01 -17.73 -5.97
CA GLU A 58 -0.99 -17.56 -4.93
C GLU A 58 -0.21 -18.83 -4.63
#